data_AF-A0A9D8MWY0-F1
#
_entry.id   AF-A0A9D8MWY0-F1
#
_cell.length_a   1.000
_cell.length_b   1.000
_cell.length_c   1.000
_cell.angle_alpha   90.00
_cell.angle_beta   90.00
_cell.angle_gamma   90.00
#
_symmetry.space_group_name_H-M   'P 1'
#
loop_
_entity.id
_entity.type
_entity.pdbx_description
1 polymer ?
#
loop_
_entity_poly.entity_id
_entity_poly.type
_entity_poly.pdbx_seq_one_letter_code
_entity_poly.pdbx_strand_id
1 'polypeptide(L)'
;MFLAACCGQKKCNCDCEACKNCVEKQDPNAPQDSATIVDNEQYDLSQLKVDADGYYVLFDGTSLDGWRGYGQDAVPTSWENADGCIHLVGSGTGEAQVEGGGDLLFAHKFKNFTFECEYKISKGGNSGIFYLAQEAKGKDGNYLPIWQSCSEY
;
A
#
# COMPACT_ATOMS: atom_id res chain seq x y z
N MET A 1 -12.34 -15.55 -25.24
CA MET A 1 -11.83 -14.64 -26.28
C MET A 1 -10.33 -14.51 -26.06
N PHE A 2 -9.53 -15.23 -26.84
CA PHE A 2 -8.07 -15.13 -26.84
C PHE A 2 -7.69 -13.88 -27.63
N LEU A 3 -6.99 -12.92 -27.02
CA LEU A 3 -6.26 -11.90 -27.77
C LEU A 3 -4.79 -12.30 -27.78
N ALA A 4 -4.33 -12.79 -28.93
CA ALA A 4 -2.91 -12.75 -29.27
C ALA A 4 -2.60 -11.34 -29.77
N ALA A 5 -1.67 -10.65 -29.13
CA ALA A 5 -1.10 -9.41 -29.64
C ALA A 5 0.37 -9.67 -29.98
N CYS A 6 0.65 -9.63 -31.29
CA CYS A 6 1.97 -9.75 -31.89
C CYS A 6 2.97 -8.73 -31.33
N CYS A 7 4.23 -9.17 -31.20
CA CYS A 7 5.40 -8.30 -31.12
C CYS A 7 5.38 -7.27 -32.26
N GLY A 8 5.12 -6.02 -31.90
CA GLY A 8 5.21 -4.87 -32.79
C GLY A 8 5.52 -3.63 -31.95
N GLN A 9 6.71 -3.09 -32.14
CA GLN A 9 7.30 -1.91 -31.51
C GLN A 9 8.07 -2.16 -30.20
N LYS A 10 9.39 -1.96 -30.30
CA LYS A 10 10.39 -2.12 -29.27
C LYS A 10 10.08 -1.23 -28.05
N LYS A 11 9.54 -1.83 -26.99
CA LYS A 11 9.80 -1.47 -25.59
C LYS A 11 9.96 -2.81 -24.85
N CYS A 12 11.11 -3.01 -24.18
CA CYS A 12 11.40 -4.27 -23.50
C CYS A 12 10.33 -4.51 -22.45
N ASN A 13 9.47 -5.52 -22.67
CA ASN A 13 8.48 -5.94 -21.70
C ASN A 13 8.41 -7.47 -21.72
N CYS A 14 9.49 -8.16 -21.31
CA CYS A 14 9.45 -9.60 -21.07
C CYS A 14 10.54 -10.03 -20.08
N ASP A 15 10.16 -10.83 -19.08
CA ASP A 15 11.03 -11.75 -18.35
C ASP A 15 11.68 -12.72 -19.34
N CYS A 16 12.87 -12.39 -19.85
CA CYS A 16 13.64 -13.24 -20.73
C CYS A 16 15.04 -13.44 -20.17
N GLU A 17 15.47 -14.70 -20.03
CA GLU A 17 16.80 -15.08 -19.52
C GLU A 17 17.97 -14.58 -20.39
N ALA A 18 17.69 -14.02 -21.58
CA ALA A 18 18.69 -13.46 -22.48
C ALA A 18 19.01 -11.97 -22.23
N CYS A 19 18.27 -11.27 -21.37
CA CYS A 19 18.49 -9.84 -21.10
C CYS A 19 19.32 -9.59 -19.83
N LYS A 20 20.57 -10.08 -19.81
CA LYS A 20 21.45 -9.94 -18.63
C LYS A 20 21.89 -8.50 -18.28
N ASN A 21 21.55 -7.48 -19.08
CA ASN A 21 21.97 -6.08 -18.88
C ASN A 21 20.91 -5.04 -19.31
N CYS A 22 19.62 -5.38 -19.27
CA CYS A 22 18.57 -4.41 -19.55
C CYS A 22 18.32 -3.53 -18.32
N VAL A 23 18.86 -2.31 -18.33
CA VAL A 23 18.39 -1.23 -17.46
C VAL A 23 17.18 -0.60 -18.13
N GLU A 24 16.04 -0.51 -17.44
CA GLU A 24 14.90 0.25 -17.92
C GLU A 24 15.35 1.67 -18.28
N LYS A 25 15.21 2.04 -19.55
CA LYS A 25 15.45 3.42 -19.97
C LYS A 25 14.18 4.20 -19.72
N GLN A 26 14.20 5.03 -18.68
CA GLN A 26 13.17 6.03 -18.44
C GLN A 26 13.02 6.92 -19.69
N ASP A 27 11.78 7.17 -20.11
CA ASP A 27 11.47 8.05 -21.24
C ASP A 27 11.72 9.51 -20.82
N PRO A 28 12.69 10.22 -21.42
CA PRO A 28 13.04 11.59 -21.05
C PRO A 28 11.93 12.61 -21.40
N ASN A 29 10.88 12.20 -22.13
CA ASN A 29 9.77 13.07 -22.52
C ASN A 29 8.43 12.68 -21.85
N ALA A 30 8.43 11.77 -20.87
CA ALA A 30 7.24 11.56 -20.04
C ALA A 30 6.92 12.86 -19.29
N PRO A 31 5.63 13.28 -19.20
CA PRO A 31 5.24 14.43 -18.39
C PRO A 31 5.82 14.29 -16.99
N GLN A 32 6.76 15.17 -16.64
CA GLN A 32 7.41 15.20 -15.32
C GLN A 32 6.45 15.85 -14.31
N ASP A 33 5.34 15.19 -13.99
CA ASP A 33 4.77 15.23 -12.65
C ASP A 33 5.46 14.12 -11.86
N SER A 34 6.75 14.33 -11.62
CA SER A 34 7.69 13.30 -11.18
C SER A 34 7.52 12.99 -9.69
N ALA A 35 6.45 12.27 -9.36
CA ALA A 35 6.37 11.56 -8.10
C ALA A 35 7.54 10.56 -8.03
N THR A 36 8.34 10.62 -6.96
CA THR A 36 9.41 9.65 -6.73
C THR A 36 8.88 8.57 -5.80
N ILE A 37 8.83 7.32 -6.27
CA ILE A 37 8.43 6.19 -5.44
C ILE A 37 9.45 5.98 -4.33
N VAL A 38 8.96 5.84 -3.10
CA VAL A 38 9.76 5.54 -1.91
C VAL A 38 9.74 4.04 -1.69
N ASP A 39 10.92 3.44 -1.58
CA ASP A 39 11.08 2.03 -1.26
C ASP A 39 11.56 1.89 0.18
N ASN A 40 10.59 1.73 1.08
CA ASN A 40 10.82 1.53 2.51
C ASN A 40 11.08 0.05 2.83
N GLU A 41 11.66 -0.20 4.00
CA GLU A 41 11.84 -1.56 4.52
C GLU A 41 10.50 -2.30 4.60
N GLN A 42 10.54 -3.59 4.23
CA GLN A 42 9.37 -4.44 4.23
C GLN A 42 9.36 -5.37 5.44
N TYR A 43 8.18 -5.55 6.02
CA TYR A 43 7.95 -6.51 7.07
C TYR A 43 8.13 -7.94 6.52
N ASP A 44 8.82 -8.76 7.30
CA ASP A 44 9.14 -10.13 6.96
C ASP A 44 7.94 -11.04 7.25
N LEU A 45 7.27 -11.52 6.19
CA LEU A 45 6.11 -12.40 6.31
C LEU A 45 6.42 -13.73 7.01
N SER A 46 7.68 -14.16 7.07
CA SER A 46 8.05 -15.40 7.78
C SER A 46 7.83 -15.29 9.30
N GLN A 47 7.68 -14.06 9.81
CA GLN A 47 7.35 -13.78 11.21
C GLN A 47 5.85 -13.95 11.51
N LEU A 48 5.00 -13.98 10.47
CA LEU A 48 3.56 -14.09 10.63
C LEU A 48 3.12 -15.55 10.80
N LYS A 49 2.05 -15.72 11.58
CA LYS A 49 1.31 -16.98 11.60
C LYS A 49 0.61 -17.19 10.25
N VAL A 50 0.65 -18.43 9.77
CA VAL A 50 -0.18 -18.91 8.66
C VAL A 50 -1.32 -19.74 9.25
N ASP A 51 -2.55 -19.47 8.83
CA ASP A 51 -3.72 -20.23 9.28
C ASP A 51 -3.88 -21.56 8.53
N ALA A 52 -4.97 -22.29 8.81
CA ALA A 52 -5.21 -23.60 8.22
C ALA A 52 -5.51 -23.56 6.71
N ASP A 53 -6.00 -22.43 6.21
CA ASP A 53 -6.36 -22.21 4.81
C ASP A 53 -5.21 -21.60 4.00
N GLY A 54 -4.08 -21.32 4.67
CA GLY A 54 -2.86 -20.80 4.05
C GLY A 54 -2.78 -19.29 4.00
N TYR A 55 -3.62 -18.57 4.74
CA TYR A 55 -3.58 -17.11 4.82
C TYR A 55 -2.56 -16.66 5.88
N TYR A 56 -1.79 -15.64 5.55
CA TYR A 56 -1.00 -14.92 6.54
C TYR A 56 -1.94 -14.09 7.43
N VAL A 57 -1.83 -14.27 8.74
CA VAL A 57 -2.59 -13.49 9.72
C VAL A 57 -1.92 -12.14 9.90
N LEU A 58 -2.43 -11.11 9.22
CA LEU A 58 -1.87 -9.74 9.26
C LEU A 58 -2.17 -9.00 10.56
N PHE A 59 -3.17 -9.45 11.33
CA PHE A 59 -3.52 -8.92 12.64
C PHE A 59 -4.14 -10.02 13.48
N ASP A 60 -3.56 -10.29 14.65
CA ASP A 60 -3.96 -11.37 15.55
C ASP A 60 -4.86 -10.91 16.70
N GLY A 61 -5.23 -9.62 16.71
CA GLY A 61 -6.00 -9.00 17.79
C GLY A 61 -5.15 -8.41 18.91
N THR A 62 -3.82 -8.48 18.85
CA THR A 62 -2.96 -8.11 19.98
C THR A 62 -1.97 -6.98 19.68
N SER A 63 -1.19 -7.08 18.61
CA SER A 63 -0.19 -6.06 18.24
C SER A 63 -0.43 -5.50 16.85
N LEU A 64 0.09 -4.30 16.62
CA LEU A 64 0.15 -3.66 15.29
C LEU A 64 1.53 -3.89 14.65
N ASP A 65 2.19 -5.00 14.99
CA ASP A 65 3.48 -5.33 14.38
C ASP A 65 3.31 -5.53 12.88
N GLY A 66 4.25 -4.96 12.12
CA GLY A 66 4.17 -4.91 10.65
C GLY A 66 3.27 -3.81 10.11
N TRP A 67 2.51 -3.10 10.94
CA TRP A 67 1.76 -1.92 10.54
C TRP A 67 2.54 -0.63 10.84
N ARG A 68 2.36 0.39 9.99
CA ARG A 68 2.85 1.76 10.21
C ARG A 68 1.99 2.76 9.46
N GLY A 69 2.17 4.05 9.73
CA GLY A 69 1.52 5.11 8.97
C GLY A 69 2.08 5.21 7.56
N TYR A 70 1.24 5.57 6.60
CA TYR A 70 1.67 5.97 5.27
C TYR A 70 2.58 7.20 5.36
N GLY A 71 3.80 7.08 4.85
CA GLY A 71 4.84 8.08 4.95
C GLY A 71 5.45 8.24 6.35
N GLN A 72 5.21 7.30 7.26
CA GLN A 72 5.68 7.32 8.64
C GLN A 72 6.42 6.02 9.01
N ASP A 73 7.33 6.11 9.98
CA ASP A 73 8.13 4.97 10.48
C ASP A 73 7.41 4.20 11.61
N ALA A 74 6.34 4.76 12.17
CA ALA A 74 5.59 4.19 13.28
C ALA A 74 4.08 4.22 13.00
N VAL A 75 3.32 3.48 13.80
CA VAL A 75 1.85 3.56 13.83
C VAL A 75 1.43 4.96 14.28
N PRO A 76 0.53 5.64 13.55
CA PRO A 76 0.02 6.95 13.96
C PRO A 76 -0.79 6.83 15.26
N THR A 77 -0.75 7.84 16.12
CA THR A 77 -1.41 7.80 17.44
C THR A 77 -2.94 7.77 17.37
N SER A 78 -3.51 8.05 16.20
CA SER A 78 -4.94 7.89 15.92
C SER A 78 -5.38 6.44 15.73
N TRP A 79 -4.43 5.51 15.56
CA TRP A 79 -4.71 4.09 15.39
C TRP A 79 -4.37 3.32 16.67
N GLU A 80 -5.34 2.58 17.17
CA GLU A 80 -5.22 1.80 18.39
C GLU A 80 -5.64 0.35 18.16
N ASN A 81 -5.15 -0.56 19.01
CA ASN A 81 -5.79 -1.84 19.21
C ASN A 81 -6.85 -1.68 20.31
N ALA A 82 -8.12 -1.79 19.93
CA ALA A 82 -9.26 -1.73 20.84
C ALA A 82 -10.12 -2.97 20.67
N ASP A 83 -10.34 -3.72 21.76
CA ASP A 83 -11.18 -4.92 21.79
C ASP A 83 -10.82 -5.98 20.73
N GLY A 84 -9.53 -6.13 20.42
CA GLY A 84 -9.05 -7.07 19.41
C GLY A 84 -9.32 -6.61 17.98
N CYS A 85 -9.48 -5.30 17.76
CA CYS A 85 -9.70 -4.67 16.46
C CYS A 85 -8.72 -3.52 16.26
N ILE A 86 -8.24 -3.35 15.03
CA ILE A 86 -7.57 -2.12 14.61
C ILE A 86 -8.62 -1.02 14.50
N HIS A 87 -8.49 0.04 15.28
CA HIS A 87 -9.49 1.10 15.40
C HIS A 87 -8.88 2.47 15.12
N LEU A 88 -9.51 3.22 14.22
CA LEU A 88 -9.20 4.63 13.97
C LEU A 88 -10.05 5.52 14.88
N VAL A 89 -9.39 6.24 15.78
CA VAL A 89 -9.97 7.32 16.56
C VAL A 89 -10.04 8.59 15.69
N GLY A 90 -11.08 8.68 14.87
CA GLY A 90 -11.26 9.79 13.93
C GLY A 90 -11.61 11.13 14.59
N SER A 91 -11.20 12.24 13.97
CA SER A 91 -11.57 13.63 14.37
C SER A 91 -13.06 13.95 14.21
N GLY A 92 -13.74 13.26 13.29
CA GLY A 92 -15.06 13.66 12.80
C GLY A 92 -15.03 14.80 11.77
N THR A 93 -13.85 15.21 11.27
CA THR A 93 -13.68 16.30 10.30
C THR A 93 -13.49 15.83 8.85
N GLY A 94 -13.84 14.58 8.56
CA GLY A 94 -13.72 13.99 7.21
C GLY A 94 -12.26 13.80 6.80
N GLU A 95 -11.89 14.29 5.61
CA GLU A 95 -10.53 14.19 5.07
C GLU A 95 -9.49 15.02 5.84
N ALA A 96 -9.93 15.94 6.70
CA ALA A 96 -9.03 16.64 7.61
C ALA A 96 -8.51 15.64 8.65
N GLN A 97 -7.31 15.12 8.36
CA GLN A 97 -6.54 14.24 9.23
C GLN A 97 -6.33 14.89 10.61
N VAL A 98 -6.37 14.08 11.67
CA VAL A 98 -5.96 14.53 13.02
C VAL A 98 -4.45 14.79 13.04
N GLU A 99 -4.01 15.67 13.95
CA GLU A 99 -2.59 15.80 14.26
C GLU A 99 -2.04 14.44 14.75
N GLY A 100 -0.99 13.95 14.11
CA GLY A 100 -0.46 12.60 14.37
C GLY A 100 -1.31 11.45 13.79
N GLY A 101 -2.24 11.75 12.89
CA GLY A 101 -3.05 10.78 12.16
C GLY A 101 -2.42 10.28 10.86
N GLY A 102 -3.26 9.93 9.90
CA GLY A 102 -2.85 9.42 8.60
C GLY A 102 -3.39 8.01 8.33
N ASP A 103 -3.21 7.57 7.08
CA ASP A 103 -3.60 6.23 6.66
C ASP A 103 -2.66 5.17 7.26
N LEU A 104 -3.21 4.01 7.62
CA LEU A 104 -2.44 2.88 8.12
C LEU A 104 -2.14 1.90 6.98
N LEU A 105 -0.92 1.38 6.92
CA LEU A 105 -0.52 0.36 5.96
C LEU A 105 0.19 -0.80 6.65
N PHE A 106 -0.02 -2.01 6.13
CA PHE A 106 0.83 -3.14 6.44
C PHE A 106 2.08 -3.05 5.56
N ALA A 107 3.26 -3.05 6.17
CA ALA A 107 4.52 -2.71 5.52
C ALA A 107 5.08 -3.85 4.64
N HIS A 108 4.26 -4.49 3.82
CA HIS A 108 4.68 -5.52 2.87
C HIS A 108 4.01 -5.30 1.51
N LYS A 109 4.79 -5.32 0.43
CA LYS A 109 4.27 -5.09 -0.92
C LYS A 109 3.73 -6.40 -1.50
N PHE A 110 2.41 -6.55 -1.53
CA PHE A 110 1.74 -7.66 -2.21
C PHE A 110 1.53 -7.37 -3.70
N LYS A 111 1.55 -8.43 -4.53
CA LYS A 111 1.26 -8.33 -5.97
C LYS A 111 -0.04 -9.02 -6.35
N ASN A 112 -0.05 -10.36 -6.26
CA ASN A 112 -1.24 -11.17 -6.43
C ASN A 112 -1.63 -11.70 -5.04
N PHE A 113 -2.84 -11.42 -4.60
CA PHE A 113 -3.29 -11.81 -3.27
C PHE A 113 -4.81 -11.96 -3.23
N THR A 114 -5.28 -12.73 -2.26
CA THR A 114 -6.65 -12.65 -1.74
C THR A 114 -6.54 -11.99 -0.37
N PHE A 115 -7.38 -10.98 -0.11
CA PHE A 115 -7.41 -10.28 1.15
C PHE A 115 -8.80 -10.43 1.77
N GLU A 116 -8.84 -10.77 3.04
CA GLU A 116 -10.07 -10.94 3.80
C GLU A 116 -9.97 -10.15 5.09
N CYS A 117 -11.02 -9.40 5.40
CA CYS A 117 -11.17 -8.71 6.67
C CYS A 117 -12.65 -8.51 6.98
N GLU A 118 -12.96 -8.36 8.27
CA GLU A 118 -14.22 -7.81 8.73
C GLU A 118 -14.02 -6.34 9.10
N TYR A 119 -15.01 -5.50 8.81
CA TYR A 119 -14.98 -4.09 9.19
C TYR A 119 -16.31 -3.67 9.82
N LYS A 120 -16.24 -2.67 10.69
CA LYS A 120 -17.39 -2.03 11.33
C LYS A 120 -17.17 -0.52 11.29
N ILE A 121 -18.21 0.22 10.95
CA ILE A 121 -18.17 1.68 10.85
C ILE A 121 -19.25 2.33 11.71
N SER A 122 -18.95 3.50 12.26
CA SER A 122 -19.91 4.30 13.01
C SER A 122 -20.97 4.91 12.08
N LYS A 123 -22.12 5.30 12.64
CA LYS A 123 -23.17 5.95 11.85
C LYS A 123 -22.65 7.27 11.25
N GLY A 124 -22.59 7.34 9.92
CA GLY A 124 -22.04 8.50 9.20
C GLY A 124 -20.52 8.55 9.13
N GLY A 125 -19.82 7.50 9.60
CA GLY A 125 -18.39 7.36 9.41
C GLY A 125 -18.02 7.10 7.96
N ASN A 126 -16.79 7.45 7.60
CA ASN A 126 -16.20 7.17 6.29
C ASN A 126 -14.79 6.56 6.51
N SER A 127 -14.51 5.48 5.80
CA SER A 127 -13.23 4.80 5.75
C SER A 127 -13.15 4.00 4.45
N GLY A 128 -11.97 3.48 4.12
CA GLY A 128 -11.75 2.70 2.91
C GLY A 128 -10.56 1.77 3.09
N ILE A 129 -10.47 0.78 2.20
CA ILE A 129 -9.35 -0.16 2.16
C ILE A 129 -8.61 0.08 0.85
N PHE A 130 -7.40 0.63 0.97
CA PHE A 130 -6.51 0.77 -0.18
C PHE A 130 -5.72 -0.52 -0.41
N TYR A 131 -5.49 -0.83 -1.68
CA TYR A 131 -4.61 -1.90 -2.10
C TYR A 131 -3.73 -1.44 -3.24
N LEU A 132 -2.56 -2.08 -3.39
CA LEU A 132 -1.51 -1.70 -4.34
C LEU A 132 -1.03 -0.24 -4.19
N ALA A 133 -1.20 0.34 -3.00
CA ALA A 133 -0.73 1.68 -2.69
C ALA A 133 0.79 1.77 -2.80
N GLN A 134 1.28 2.91 -3.30
CA GLN A 134 2.70 3.21 -3.37
C GLN A 134 3.00 4.48 -2.60
N GLU A 135 3.93 4.42 -1.66
CA GLU A 135 4.45 5.63 -1.05
C GLU A 135 5.25 6.40 -2.09
N ALA A 136 4.83 7.63 -2.38
CA ALA A 136 5.46 8.47 -3.39
C ALA A 136 5.62 9.90 -2.86
N LYS A 137 6.72 10.55 -3.22
CA LYS A 137 7.00 11.95 -2.86
C LYS A 137 6.88 12.88 -4.05
N GLY A 138 6.25 14.03 -3.85
CA GLY A 138 6.20 15.11 -4.81
C GLY A 138 7.54 15.83 -4.97
N LYS A 139 7.57 16.84 -5.83
CA LYS A 139 8.78 17.67 -6.08
C LYS A 139 9.23 18.46 -4.85
N ASP A 140 8.31 18.73 -3.92
CA ASP A 140 8.56 19.40 -2.65
C ASP A 140 9.15 18.46 -1.58
N GLY A 141 9.29 17.16 -1.89
CA GLY A 141 9.78 16.14 -0.96
C GLY A 141 8.74 15.62 0.02
N ASN A 142 7.51 16.13 -0.03
CA ASN A 142 6.40 15.65 0.80
C ASN A 142 5.76 14.41 0.18
N TYR A 143 5.23 13.54 1.03
CA TYR A 143 4.44 12.40 0.54
C TYR A 143 3.18 12.90 -0.17
N LEU A 144 2.93 12.36 -1.36
CA LEU A 144 1.65 12.50 -2.03
C LEU A 144 0.59 11.74 -1.25
N PRO A 145 -0.66 12.22 -1.22
CA PRO A 145 -1.72 11.52 -0.52
C PRO A 145 -1.97 10.15 -1.16
N ILE A 146 -2.28 9.14 -0.34
CA ILE A 146 -2.33 7.74 -0.75
C ILE A 146 -3.29 7.50 -1.93
N TRP A 147 -4.43 8.21 -1.99
CA TRP A 147 -5.43 8.10 -3.05
C TRP A 147 -4.89 8.42 -4.46
N GLN A 148 -3.75 9.11 -4.58
CA GLN A 148 -3.10 9.37 -5.87
C GLN A 148 -2.29 8.18 -6.39
N SER A 149 -1.88 7.28 -5.51
CA SER A 149 -0.99 6.16 -5.84
C SER A 149 -1.65 4.79 -5.77
N CYS A 150 -2.92 4.72 -5.36
CA CYS A 150 -3.68 3.49 -5.24
C CYS A 150 -4.93 3.48 -6.11
N SER A 151 -5.48 2.28 -6.32
CA SER A 151 -6.88 2.12 -6.73
C SER A 151 -7.76 2.03 -5.49
N GLU A 152 -8.95 2.64 -5.51
CA GLU A 152 -9.92 2.65 -4.41
C GLU A 152 -11.15 1.79 -4.76
N TYR A 153 -11.70 1.06 -3.78
CA TYR A 153 -13.00 0.38 -3.84
C TYR A 153 -13.84 0.69 -2.60
#